data_AF-A0AAD6ZM73-F1
#
_entry.id   AF-A0AAD6ZM73-F1
#
_cell.length_a   1.000
_cell.length_b   1.000
_cell.length_c   1.000
_cell.angle_alpha   90.00
_cell.angle_beta   90.00
_cell.angle_gamma   90.00
#
_symmetry.space_group_name_H-M   'P 1'
#
loop_
_entity.id
_entity.type
_entity.pdbx_description
1 polymer ?
#
loop_
_entity_poly.entity_id
_entity_poly.type
_entity_poly.pdbx_seq_one_letter_code
_entity_poly.pdbx_strand_id
1 'polypeptide(L)'
;MANFRWRKILVYLDGLGGAWAGNNYSEATVPEDLQLVSDLLDEIRAGWCVNNSRIYATGLSIDDGFVNTIACAPVGANFAAFAAGSGSFLLQR
;
A
#
# COMPACT_ATOMS: atom_id res chain seq x y z
N MET A 1 6.50 -19.66 -28.83
CA MET A 1 6.56 -19.63 -27.35
C MET A 1 6.83 -18.21 -26.92
N ALA A 2 5.87 -17.51 -26.33
CA ALA A 2 6.07 -16.14 -25.87
C ALA A 2 6.96 -16.14 -24.62
N ASN A 3 8.09 -15.44 -24.70
CA ASN A 3 9.06 -15.37 -23.61
C ASN A 3 8.61 -14.30 -22.60
N PHE A 4 7.82 -14.70 -21.61
CA PHE A 4 7.31 -13.81 -20.57
C PHE A 4 8.39 -13.51 -19.53
N ARG A 5 9.05 -12.35 -19.64
CA ARG A 5 10.00 -11.87 -18.62
C ARG A 5 9.27 -10.99 -17.60
N TRP A 6 8.93 -11.56 -16.44
CA TRP A 6 8.27 -10.84 -15.35
C TRP A 6 9.31 -10.20 -14.41
N ARG A 7 9.72 -8.96 -14.70
CA ARG A 7 10.46 -8.16 -13.71
C ARG A 7 9.43 -7.46 -12.83
N LYS A 8 9.33 -7.89 -11.56
CA LYS A 8 8.43 -7.32 -10.56
C LYS A 8 9.25 -6.94 -9.33
N ILE A 9 8.83 -5.89 -8.65
CA ILE A 9 9.32 -5.52 -7.32
C ILE A 9 8.16 -5.82 -6.37
N LEU A 10 8.41 -6.63 -5.35
CA LEU A 10 7.46 -6.90 -4.27
C LEU A 10 7.97 -6.21 -3.02
N VAL A 11 7.08 -5.52 -2.33
CA VAL A 11 7.38 -4.84 -1.07
C VAL A 11 6.33 -5.25 -0.06
N TYR A 12 6.79 -5.66 1.11
CA TYR A 12 5.96 -5.96 2.25
C TYR A 12 6.19 -4.84 3.27
N LEU A 13 5.13 -4.09 3.55
CA LEU A 13 5.20 -3.01 4.52
C LEU A 13 5.06 -3.59 5.91
N ASP A 14 5.81 -3.03 6.86
CA ASP A 14 5.71 -3.37 8.27
C ASP A 14 5.13 -2.16 9.01
N GLY A 15 3.93 -2.33 9.54
CA GLY A 15 3.23 -1.28 10.28
C GLY A 15 3.85 -1.08 11.66
N LEU A 16 3.81 0.15 12.17
CA LEU A 16 4.32 0.43 13.51
C LEU A 16 3.50 -0.36 14.56
N GLY A 17 4.17 -1.16 15.38
CA GLY A 17 3.51 -2.06 16.33
C GLY A 17 2.76 -3.24 15.66
N GLY A 18 3.01 -3.51 14.37
CA GLY A 18 2.34 -4.57 13.61
C GLY A 18 0.90 -4.23 13.21
N ALA A 19 0.53 -2.95 13.20
CA ALA A 19 -0.81 -2.49 12.87
C ALA A 19 -0.79 -1.21 12.03
N TRP A 20 -1.87 -1.01 11.27
CA TRP A 20 -2.14 0.21 10.51
C TRP A 20 -3.18 1.05 11.21
N ALA A 21 -3.08 2.37 11.08
CA ALA A 21 -4.03 3.32 11.62
C ALA A 21 -5.48 2.97 11.24
N GLY A 22 -6.39 3.11 12.20
CA GLY A 22 -7.81 2.74 12.07
C GLY A 22 -8.27 1.70 13.09
N ASN A 23 -7.35 0.96 13.71
CA ASN A 23 -7.64 0.15 14.89
C ASN A 23 -7.32 0.91 16.17
N ASN A 24 -7.98 0.54 17.28
CA ASN A 24 -7.77 1.18 18.58
C ASN A 24 -6.43 0.83 19.24
N TYR A 25 -5.71 -0.16 18.71
CA TYR A 25 -4.38 -0.58 19.13
C TYR A 25 -3.27 -0.14 18.17
N SER A 26 -3.60 0.63 17.13
CA SER A 26 -2.60 1.16 16.20
C SER A 26 -1.78 2.25 16.88
N GLU A 27 -0.48 2.22 16.67
CA GLU A 27 0.45 3.23 17.22
C GLU A 27 0.60 4.44 16.30
N ALA A 28 0.54 4.23 14.98
CA ALA A 28 0.61 5.27 13.98
C ALA A 28 -0.76 5.91 13.68
N THR A 29 -0.71 7.15 13.21
CA THR A 29 -1.86 7.87 12.67
C THR A 29 -2.02 7.64 11.16
N VAL A 30 -3.23 7.87 10.63
CA VAL A 30 -3.49 7.73 9.18
C VAL A 30 -2.53 8.58 8.34
N PRO A 31 -2.26 9.87 8.67
CA PRO A 31 -1.28 10.65 7.93
C PRO A 31 0.14 10.06 7.94
N GLU A 32 0.59 9.47 9.05
CA GLU A 32 1.93 8.86 9.14
C GLU A 32 2.05 7.62 8.25
N ASP A 33 1.05 6.73 8.28
CA ASP A 33 1.04 5.55 7.41
C ASP A 33 0.95 5.93 5.91
N LEU A 34 0.19 6.97 5.57
CA LEU A 34 0.12 7.46 4.19
C LEU A 34 1.42 8.16 3.74
N GLN A 35 2.12 8.81 4.68
CA GLN A 35 3.45 9.37 4.42
C GLN A 35 4.45 8.24 4.14
N LEU A 36 4.43 7.16 4.93
CA LEU A 36 5.26 5.97 4.69
C LEU A 36 5.08 5.43 3.27
N VAL A 37 3.84 5.29 2.81
CA VAL A 37 3.54 4.82 1.44
C VAL A 37 4.09 5.78 0.39
N SER A 38 3.98 7.09 0.62
CA SER A 38 4.49 8.11 -0.31
C SER A 38 6.02 8.06 -0.40
N ASP A 39 6.69 8.07 0.75
CA ASP A 39 8.16 8.03 0.85
C ASP A 39 8.73 6.78 0.22
N LEU A 40 8.10 5.62 0.47
CA LEU A 40 8.50 4.36 -0.13
C LEU A 40 8.42 4.38 -1.66
N LEU A 41 7.31 4.90 -2.21
CA LEU A 41 7.15 4.98 -3.66
C LEU A 41 8.27 5.83 -4.28
N ASP A 42 8.61 6.94 -3.63
CA ASP A 42 9.68 7.82 -4.08
C ASP A 42 11.06 7.17 -3.96
N GLU A 43 11.34 6.44 -2.86
CA GLU A 43 12.59 5.70 -2.68
C GLU A 43 12.76 4.61 -3.77
N ILE A 44 11.73 3.82 -4.04
CA ILE A 44 11.80 2.76 -5.07
C ILE A 44 12.00 3.38 -6.46
N ARG A 45 11.30 4.50 -6.75
CA ARG A 45 11.45 5.22 -8.03
C ARG A 45 12.84 5.82 -8.20
N ALA A 46 13.47 6.26 -7.11
CA ALA A 46 14.84 6.77 -7.13
C ALA A 46 15.85 5.64 -7.37
N GLY A 47 15.63 4.44 -6.80
CA GLY A 47 16.53 3.31 -6.92
C GLY A 47 16.37 2.45 -8.19
N TRP A 48 15.17 2.44 -8.78
CA TRP A 48 14.81 1.47 -9.82
C TRP A 48 13.93 2.07 -10.92
N CYS A 49 14.02 1.52 -12.14
CA CYS A 49 13.11 1.87 -13.23
C CYS A 49 11.72 1.24 -13.00
N VAL A 50 10.82 2.00 -12.37
CA VAL A 50 9.43 1.60 -12.13
C VAL A 50 8.53 2.08 -13.26
N ASN A 51 7.61 1.21 -13.71
CA ASN A 51 6.51 1.64 -14.56
C ASN A 51 5.35 2.16 -13.68
N ASN A 52 5.19 3.48 -13.62
CA ASN A 52 4.16 4.12 -12.78
C ASN A 52 2.71 3.75 -13.16
N SER A 53 2.47 3.22 -14.35
CA SER A 53 1.15 2.70 -14.74
C SER A 53 0.91 1.25 -14.30
N ARG A 54 1.84 0.66 -13.55
CA ARG A 54 1.80 -0.76 -13.12
C ARG A 54 2.21 -0.92 -11.66
N ILE A 55 1.69 -0.06 -10.80
CA ILE A 55 1.82 -0.14 -9.35
C ILE A 55 0.49 -0.65 -8.80
N TYR A 56 0.54 -1.62 -7.89
CA TYR A 56 -0.62 -2.30 -7.35
C TYR A 56 -0.49 -2.43 -5.84
N ALA A 57 -1.59 -2.33 -5.11
CA ALA A 57 -1.64 -2.57 -3.68
C ALA A 57 -2.64 -3.69 -3.37
N THR A 58 -2.29 -4.54 -2.40
CA THR A 58 -3.11 -5.65 -1.95
C THR A 58 -2.74 -6.00 -0.52
N GLY A 59 -3.69 -6.56 0.22
CA GLY A 59 -3.53 -6.95 1.61
C GLY A 59 -4.49 -8.07 1.97
N LEU A 60 -4.31 -8.62 3.17
CA LEU A 60 -5.21 -9.59 3.77
C LEU A 60 -5.70 -9.06 5.12
N SER A 61 -7.00 -9.24 5.41
CA SER A 61 -7.58 -8.90 6.71
C SER A 61 -7.35 -7.43 7.09
N ILE A 62 -6.47 -7.16 8.05
CA ILE A 62 -6.18 -5.79 8.51
C ILE A 62 -5.39 -4.99 7.47
N ASP A 63 -4.48 -5.63 6.74
CA ASP A 63 -3.67 -4.98 5.72
C ASP A 63 -4.53 -4.50 4.56
N ASP A 64 -5.61 -5.23 4.27
CA ASP A 64 -6.56 -4.80 3.24
C ASP A 64 -7.44 -3.62 3.69
N GLY A 65 -7.70 -3.53 5.01
CA GLY A 65 -8.27 -2.32 5.61
C GLY A 65 -7.37 -1.11 5.34
N PHE A 66 -6.05 -1.29 5.44
CA PHE A 66 -5.08 -0.26 5.10
C PHE A 66 -4.98 0.03 3.60
N VAL A 67 -5.07 -0.98 2.74
CA VAL A 67 -5.18 -0.79 1.28
C VAL A 67 -6.37 0.10 0.92
N ASN A 68 -7.51 -0.04 1.61
CA ASN A 68 -8.63 0.87 1.45
C ASN A 68 -8.31 2.32 1.90
N THR A 69 -7.55 2.51 2.99
CA THR A 69 -7.02 3.82 3.39
C THR A 69 -6.21 4.47 2.28
N ILE A 70 -5.30 3.72 1.67
CA ILE A 70 -4.48 4.19 0.55
C ILE A 70 -5.36 4.58 -0.64
N ALA A 71 -6.33 3.73 -0.99
CA ALA A 71 -7.21 3.94 -2.14
C ALA A 71 -8.06 5.22 -2.04
N CYS A 72 -8.45 5.61 -0.82
CA CYS A 72 -9.25 6.81 -0.58
C CYS A 72 -8.42 8.09 -0.36
N ALA A 73 -7.09 7.99 -0.31
CA ALA A 73 -6.19 9.12 -0.09
C ALA A 73 -5.54 9.63 -1.40
N PRO A 74 -4.99 10.86 -1.44
CA PRO A 74 -4.29 11.38 -2.62
C PRO A 74 -3.16 10.48 -3.14
N VAL A 75 -2.41 9.82 -2.23
CA VAL A 75 -1.35 8.87 -2.61
C VAL A 75 -1.89 7.68 -3.41
N GLY A 76 -3.17 7.32 -3.24
CA GLY A 76 -3.87 6.28 -4.00
C GLY A 76 -3.84 6.50 -5.51
N ALA A 77 -3.71 7.74 -5.99
CA ALA A 77 -3.57 8.05 -7.41
C ALA A 77 -2.30 7.45 -8.06
N ASN A 78 -1.32 7.01 -7.27
CA ASN A 78 -0.13 6.32 -7.76
C ASN A 78 -0.39 4.85 -8.15
N PHE A 79 -1.52 4.28 -7.76
CA PHE A 79 -1.82 2.86 -7.94
C PHE A 79 -2.79 2.65 -9.10
N ALA A 80 -2.47 1.69 -9.96
CA ALA A 80 -3.30 1.32 -11.10
C ALA A 80 -4.49 0.43 -10.69
N ALA A 81 -4.34 -0.36 -9.62
CA ALA A 81 -5.43 -1.14 -9.04
C ALA A 81 -5.15 -1.52 -7.58
N PHE A 82 -6.24 -1.82 -6.89
CA PHE A 82 -6.26 -2.33 -5.51
C PHE A 82 -6.94 -3.71 -5.52
N ALA A 83 -6.39 -4.68 -4.79
CA ALA A 83 -6.95 -6.02 -4.70
C ALA A 83 -7.21 -6.39 -3.23
N ALA A 84 -8.50 -6.62 -2.94
CA ALA A 84 -9.00 -6.86 -1.61
C ALA A 84 -9.01 -8.35 -1.21
N GLY A 85 -8.48 -8.64 -0.02
CA GLY A 85 -8.42 -9.97 0.56
C GLY A 85 -9.04 -10.01 1.95
N SER A 86 -10.33 -10.35 2.06
CA SER A 86 -11.05 -10.46 3.34
C SER A 86 -10.89 -9.22 4.25
N GLY A 87 -10.94 -8.02 3.66
CA GLY A 87 -10.54 -6.80 4.35
C GLY A 87 -11.42 -6.33 5.50
N SER A 88 -10.75 -5.78 6.51
CA SER A 88 -11.36 -5.11 7.65
C SER A 88 -11.54 -3.61 7.35
N PHE A 89 -12.60 -3.27 6.63
CA PHE A 89 -12.88 -1.88 6.21
C PHE A 89 -13.51 -1.06 7.36
N LEU A 90 -12.66 -0.48 8.20
CA LEU A 90 -13.07 0.37 9.31
C LEU A 90 -13.28 1.81 8.84
N LEU A 91 -14.28 2.49 9.41
CA LEU A 91 -14.50 3.91 9.18
C LEU A 91 -13.33 4.70 9.77
N GLN A 92 -12.60 5.38 8.90
CA GLN A 92 -11.52 6.29 9.27
C GLN A 92 -12.16 7.61 9.71
N ARG A 93 -12.01 7.96 10.98
CA ARG A 93 -12.45 9.25 11.53
C ARG A 93 -11.32 10.27 11.50
#